data_AF-A0A3D0NFD4-F1
#
_entry.id   AF-A0A3D0NFD4-F1
#
_cell.length_a   1.000
_cell.length_b   1.000
_cell.length_c   1.000
_cell.angle_alpha   90.00
_cell.angle_beta   90.00
_cell.angle_gamma   90.00
#
_symmetry.space_group_name_H-M   'P 1'
#
loop_
_entity.id
_entity.type
_entity.pdbx_description
1 polymer ?
#
loop_
_entity_poly.entity_id
_entity_poly.type
_entity_poly.pdbx_seq_one_letter_code
_entity_poly.pdbx_strand_id
1 'polypeptide(L)'
;RGRVRRGHHTGYVCVFGNPANVEAETRLQSFVDTLDGFELAEIDFELRGPGDLFGTKQHGMPPLRVADLRRDRAIVELARDDAQALLESDPGLQGTQFVKLRKQVLRRYGRVLDVGDVG
;
A
#
# COMPACT_ATOMS: atom_id res chain seq x y z
N ARG A 1 -14.42 6.64 12.04
CA ARG A 1 -13.43 7.18 13.00
C ARG A 1 -12.70 8.43 12.51
N GLY A 2 -11.84 8.38 11.47
CA GLY A 2 -11.02 9.53 11.05
C GLY A 2 -11.76 10.75 10.46
N ARG A 3 -12.99 10.58 9.97
CA ARG A 3 -13.89 11.68 9.54
C ARG A 3 -15.01 11.98 10.55
N VAL A 4 -15.11 11.20 11.62
CA VAL A 4 -16.18 11.25 12.62
C VAL A 4 -15.54 11.62 13.96
N ARG A 5 -15.19 12.90 14.06
CA ARG A 5 -14.85 13.71 15.26
C ARG A 5 -14.27 15.02 14.72
N ARG A 6 -15.13 16.02 14.55
CA ARG A 6 -14.72 17.41 14.30
C ARG A 6 -15.38 18.27 15.36
N GLY A 7 -14.91 18.18 16.61
CA GLY A 7 -15.47 18.93 17.75
C GLY A 7 -15.37 18.22 19.09
N HIS A 8 -16.04 18.78 20.11
CA HIS A 8 -16.00 18.33 21.51
C HIS A 8 -16.93 17.17 21.85
N HIS A 9 -17.80 16.76 20.93
CA HIS A 9 -18.78 15.70 21.18
C HIS A 9 -18.31 14.34 20.66
N THR A 10 -18.71 13.29 21.37
CA THR A 10 -18.47 11.90 20.94
C THR A 10 -19.30 11.61 19.68
N GLY A 11 -18.62 11.21 18.61
CA GLY A 11 -19.27 10.73 17.39
C GLY A 11 -19.46 9.23 17.46
N TYR A 12 -20.62 8.77 16.98
CA TYR A 12 -20.93 7.35 16.83
C TYR A 12 -20.83 6.98 15.35
N VAL A 13 -20.40 5.74 15.08
CA VAL A 13 -20.39 5.17 13.73
C VAL A 13 -21.24 3.92 13.77
N CYS A 14 -22.33 3.92 13.00
CA CYS A 14 -23.18 2.74 12.80
C CYS A 14 -22.89 2.19 11.40
N VAL A 15 -22.58 0.90 11.32
CA VAL A 15 -22.34 0.20 10.06
C VAL A 15 -23.48 -0.78 9.82
N PHE A 16 -24.08 -0.69 8.64
CA PHE A 16 -25.11 -1.61 8.19
C PHE A 16 -24.56 -2.36 6.97
N GLY A 17 -24.62 -3.70 7.01
CA GLY A 17 -24.18 -4.55 5.93
C GLY A 17 -25.02 -5.82 5.85
N ASN A 18 -25.07 -6.41 4.67
CA ASN A 18 -25.63 -7.75 4.44
C ASN A 18 -24.50 -8.63 3.89
N PRO A 19 -23.62 -9.17 4.76
CA PRO A 19 -22.46 -9.93 4.30
C PRO A 19 -22.92 -11.16 3.51
N ALA A 20 -22.46 -11.27 2.27
CA ALA A 20 -22.85 -12.35 1.37
C ALA A 20 -21.98 -13.62 1.54
N ASN A 21 -20.87 -13.52 2.29
CA ASN A 21 -19.94 -14.61 2.54
C ASN A 21 -19.16 -14.39 3.85
N VAL A 22 -18.43 -15.43 4.27
CA VAL A 22 -17.62 -15.44 5.52
C VAL A 22 -16.54 -14.34 5.50
N GLU A 23 -15.91 -14.08 4.35
CA GLU A 23 -14.89 -13.03 4.23
C GLU A 23 -15.47 -11.64 4.53
N ALA A 24 -16.66 -11.34 4.02
CA ALA A 24 -17.37 -10.09 4.26
C ALA A 24 -17.81 -9.94 5.73
N GLU A 25 -18.17 -11.04 6.37
CA GLU A 25 -18.50 -11.09 7.80
C GLU A 25 -17.26 -10.84 8.66
N THR A 26 -16.16 -11.56 8.42
CA THR A 26 -14.87 -11.36 9.12
C THR A 26 -14.38 -9.92 8.99
N ARG A 27 -14.56 -9.30 7.82
CA ARG A 27 -14.19 -7.90 7.60
C ARG A 27 -15.06 -6.90 8.35
N LEU A 28 -16.36 -7.16 8.46
CA LEU A 28 -17.24 -6.34 9.28
C LEU A 28 -16.90 -6.47 10.76
N GLN A 29 -16.57 -7.69 11.19
CA GLN A 29 -16.19 -7.97 12.57
C GLN A 29 -14.87 -7.28 12.94
N SER A 30 -13.83 -7.42 12.12
CA SER A 30 -12.55 -6.73 12.35
C SER A 30 -12.69 -5.21 12.39
N PHE A 31 -13.57 -4.65 11.54
CA PHE A 31 -13.91 -3.22 11.55
C PHE A 31 -14.51 -2.75 12.88
N VAL A 32 -15.25 -3.60 13.58
CA VAL A 32 -15.85 -3.30 14.89
C VAL A 32 -14.84 -3.50 16.02
N ASP A 33 -14.04 -4.55 15.95
CA ASP A 33 -13.17 -4.98 17.05
C ASP A 33 -11.92 -4.11 17.20
N THR A 34 -11.43 -3.51 16.11
CA THR A 34 -10.18 -2.75 16.10
C THR A 34 -10.41 -1.25 15.94
N LEU A 35 -9.76 -0.49 16.84
CA LEU A 35 -9.63 0.97 16.75
C LEU A 35 -8.25 1.40 16.23
N ASP A 36 -7.42 0.52 15.69
CA ASP A 36 -6.17 0.89 15.02
C ASP A 36 -6.36 0.88 13.49
N GLY A 37 -5.98 1.97 12.83
CA GLY A 37 -6.09 2.06 11.38
C GLY A 37 -5.08 1.19 10.64
N PHE A 38 -3.93 0.88 11.25
CA PHE A 38 -2.89 0.04 10.65
C PHE A 38 -3.25 -1.43 10.70
N GLU A 39 -3.72 -1.91 11.86
CA GLU A 39 -4.19 -3.29 12.02
C GLU A 39 -5.38 -3.58 11.10
N LEU A 40 -6.33 -2.65 10.96
CA LEU A 40 -7.40 -2.78 9.97
C LEU A 40 -6.87 -2.86 8.53
N ALA A 41 -5.82 -2.11 8.19
CA ALA A 41 -5.22 -2.16 6.87
C ALA A 41 -4.50 -3.48 6.61
N GLU A 42 -3.87 -4.07 7.63
CA GLU A 42 -3.24 -5.40 7.54
C GLU A 42 -4.31 -6.49 7.35
N ILE A 43 -5.39 -6.47 8.13
CA ILE A 43 -6.51 -7.41 7.97
C ILE A 43 -7.18 -7.24 6.58
N ASP A 44 -7.43 -6.00 6.12
CA ASP A 44 -7.96 -5.77 4.76
C ASP A 44 -6.99 -6.29 3.69
N PHE A 45 -5.67 -6.16 3.90
CA PHE A 45 -4.65 -6.70 3.01
C PHE A 45 -4.61 -8.23 3.00
N GLU A 46 -4.83 -8.89 4.13
CA GLU A 46 -4.93 -10.35 4.26
C GLU A 46 -6.22 -10.93 3.68
N LEU A 47 -7.34 -10.21 3.76
CA LEU A 47 -8.60 -10.66 3.20
C LEU A 47 -8.64 -10.39 1.69
N ARG A 48 -8.40 -9.15 1.25
CA ARG A 48 -8.60 -8.71 -0.15
C ARG A 48 -7.34 -8.78 -1.02
N GLY A 49 -6.18 -8.76 -0.40
CA GLY A 49 -4.90 -8.71 -1.10
C GLY A 49 -4.42 -7.28 -1.33
N PRO A 50 -3.28 -7.11 -2.02
CA PRO A 50 -2.61 -5.82 -2.18
C PRO A 50 -3.39 -4.76 -2.98
N GLY A 51 -4.52 -5.10 -3.62
CA GLY A 51 -5.23 -4.20 -4.52
C GLY A 51 -4.34 -3.72 -5.70
N ASP A 52 -4.72 -2.59 -6.31
CA ASP A 52 -3.91 -1.88 -7.30
C ASP A 52 -3.02 -0.84 -6.58
N LEU A 53 -1.75 -1.21 -6.34
CA LEU A 53 -0.78 -0.34 -5.64
C LEU A 53 -0.41 0.94 -6.41
N PHE A 54 -0.71 1.00 -7.72
CA PHE A 54 -0.20 2.04 -8.61
C PHE A 54 -1.30 2.87 -9.29
N GLY A 55 -2.57 2.50 -9.09
CA GLY A 55 -3.74 3.35 -9.29
C GLY A 55 -4.02 3.78 -10.73
N THR A 56 -4.79 2.98 -11.47
CA THR A 56 -5.88 3.51 -12.32
C THR A 56 -7.07 2.55 -12.47
N LYS A 57 -7.00 1.31 -11.98
CA LYS A 57 -8.11 0.35 -12.05
C LYS A 57 -8.41 -0.20 -10.67
N GLN A 58 -9.67 -0.19 -10.26
CA GLN A 58 -10.13 -0.71 -8.95
C GLN A 58 -9.94 -2.24 -8.79
N HIS A 59 -9.16 -2.90 -9.66
CA HIS A 59 -8.95 -4.34 -9.71
C HIS A 59 -7.76 -4.64 -10.63
N GLY A 60 -6.71 -5.23 -10.07
CA GLY A 60 -5.54 -5.73 -10.79
C GLY A 60 -4.37 -5.94 -9.85
N MET A 61 -3.82 -7.16 -9.80
CA MET A 61 -2.59 -7.43 -9.05
C MET A 61 -1.48 -6.46 -9.52
N PRO A 62 -0.60 -6.01 -8.60
CA PRO A 62 0.63 -5.30 -8.98
C PRO A 62 1.36 -6.09 -10.06
N PRO A 63 2.16 -5.45 -10.95
CA PRO A 63 2.83 -6.12 -12.06
C PRO A 63 3.99 -7.03 -11.62
N LEU A 64 3.95 -7.58 -10.40
CA LEU A 64 4.88 -8.57 -9.91
C LEU A 64 4.52 -9.91 -10.58
N ARG A 65 5.28 -10.28 -11.61
CA ARG A 65 5.03 -11.49 -12.40
C ARG A 65 5.33 -12.79 -11.64
N VAL A 66 6.10 -12.70 -10.55
CA VAL A 66 6.65 -13.85 -9.79
C VAL A 66 6.59 -13.63 -8.27
N ALA A 67 6.72 -12.38 -7.82
CA ALA A 67 6.68 -12.04 -6.41
C ALA A 67 5.25 -11.92 -5.90
N ASP A 68 5.01 -12.45 -4.71
CA ASP A 68 3.75 -12.38 -3.97
C ASP A 68 4.01 -11.58 -2.70
N LEU A 69 3.34 -10.45 -2.54
CA LEU A 69 3.59 -9.53 -1.43
C LEU A 69 3.24 -10.10 -0.04
N ARG A 70 2.37 -11.12 0.02
CA ARG A 70 2.06 -11.83 1.27
C ARG A 70 3.14 -12.85 1.57
N ARG A 71 3.47 -13.71 0.60
CA ARG A 71 4.50 -14.75 0.77
C ARG A 71 5.88 -14.14 1.00
N ASP A 72 6.19 -13.07 0.29
CA ASP A 72 7.53 -12.49 0.20
C ASP A 72 7.69 -11.26 1.12
N ARG A 73 6.86 -11.16 2.18
CA ARG A 73 6.85 -10.01 3.11
C ARG A 73 8.24 -9.61 3.61
N ALA A 74 9.03 -10.56 4.10
CA ALA A 74 10.37 -10.30 4.60
C ALA A 74 11.31 -9.71 3.53
N ILE A 75 11.16 -10.13 2.27
CA ILE A 75 11.95 -9.61 1.15
C ILE A 75 11.49 -8.18 0.82
N VAL A 76 10.19 -7.91 0.89
CA VAL A 76 9.63 -6.57 0.67
C VAL A 76 10.10 -5.59 1.75
N GLU A 77 10.15 -6.04 3.01
CA GLU A 77 10.67 -5.24 4.13
C GLU A 77 12.15 -4.90 3.92
N LEU A 78 13.00 -5.88 3.60
CA LEU A 78 14.41 -5.63 3.27
C LEU A 78 14.58 -4.67 2.09
N ALA A 79 13.82 -4.88 1.01
CA ALA A 79 13.88 -4.00 -0.16
C ALA A 79 13.45 -2.56 0.16
N ARG A 80 12.52 -2.38 1.10
CA ARG A 80 12.11 -1.06 1.59
C ARG A 80 13.23 -0.39 2.37
N ASP A 81 13.88 -1.13 3.28
CA ASP A 81 14.98 -0.59 4.08
C ASP A 81 16.17 -0.17 3.19
N ASP A 82 16.52 -1.01 2.21
CA ASP A 82 17.54 -0.69 1.20
C ASP A 82 17.17 0.56 0.39
N ALA A 83 15.91 0.67 -0.03
CA ALA A 83 15.42 1.83 -0.77
C ALA A 83 15.47 3.11 0.08
N GLN A 84 15.18 3.02 1.39
CA GLN A 84 15.25 4.16 2.29
C GLN A 84 16.70 4.60 2.51
N ALA A 85 17.62 3.68 2.78
CA ALA A 85 19.05 3.98 2.91
C ALA A 85 19.63 4.60 1.62
N LEU A 86 19.15 4.12 0.46
CA LEU A 86 19.50 4.70 -0.83
C LEU A 86 18.98 6.13 -0.99
N LEU A 87 17.74 6.40 -0.59
CA LEU A 87 17.17 7.75 -0.64
C LEU A 87 17.87 8.71 0.32
N GLU A 88 18.33 8.24 1.48
CA GLU A 88 19.09 9.06 2.43
C GLU A 88 20.47 9.44 1.90
N SER A 89 21.12 8.53 1.16
CA SER A 89 22.48 8.74 0.62
C SER A 89 22.50 9.39 -0.76
N ASP A 90 21.50 9.12 -1.60
CA ASP A 90 21.38 9.62 -2.97
C ASP A 90 19.88 9.82 -3.34
N PRO A 91 19.25 10.90 -2.86
CA PRO A 91 17.83 11.17 -3.08
C PRO A 91 17.44 11.24 -4.57
N GLY A 92 18.36 11.65 -5.43
CA GLY A 92 18.14 11.78 -6.87
C GLY A 92 18.49 10.52 -7.67
N LEU A 93 18.95 9.46 -7.00
CA LEU A 93 19.46 8.24 -7.64
C LEU A 93 20.48 8.55 -8.75
N GLN A 94 21.37 9.52 -8.51
CA GLN A 94 22.34 10.04 -9.47
C GLN A 94 23.69 9.31 -9.47
N GLY A 95 23.95 8.49 -8.46
CA GLY A 95 25.17 7.71 -8.31
C GLY A 95 25.46 6.85 -9.54
N THR A 96 26.71 6.88 -9.99
CA THR A 96 27.16 6.15 -11.19
C THR A 96 26.96 4.64 -11.06
N GLN A 97 27.03 4.10 -9.84
CA GLN A 97 26.74 2.69 -9.55
C GLN A 97 25.26 2.30 -9.76
N PHE A 98 24.33 3.26 -9.69
CA PHE A 98 22.88 3.01 -9.76
C PHE A 98 22.25 3.32 -11.12
N VAL A 99 23.05 3.64 -12.14
CA VAL A 99 22.56 3.99 -13.49
C VAL A 99 21.60 2.93 -14.06
N LYS A 100 21.90 1.64 -13.87
CA LYS A 100 21.02 0.55 -14.31
C LYS A 100 19.70 0.52 -13.55
N LEU A 101 19.76 0.73 -12.23
CA LEU A 101 18.58 0.77 -11.36
C LEU A 101 17.68 1.95 -11.74
N ARG A 102 18.24 3.16 -11.85
CA ARG A 102 17.54 4.37 -12.30
C ARG A 102 16.80 4.13 -13.62
N LYS A 103 17.48 3.54 -14.61
CA LYS A 103 16.88 3.21 -15.90
C LYS A 103 15.68 2.27 -15.77
N GLN A 104 15.75 1.25 -14.90
CA GLN A 104 14.62 0.33 -14.70
C GLN A 104 13.46 0.98 -13.95
N VAL A 105 13.75 1.81 -12.94
CA VAL A 105 12.73 2.56 -12.18
C VAL A 105 11.96 3.50 -13.12
N LEU A 106 12.66 4.34 -13.89
CA LEU A 106 12.03 5.25 -14.86
C LEU A 106 11.23 4.50 -15.93
N ARG A 107 11.79 3.40 -16.47
CA ARG A 107 11.10 2.57 -17.47
C ARG A 107 9.80 1.97 -16.92
N ARG A 108 9.79 1.50 -15.67
CA ARG A 108 8.68 0.74 -15.09
C ARG A 108 7.64 1.64 -14.43
N TYR A 109 8.06 2.74 -13.82
CA TYR A 109 7.22 3.58 -12.97
C TYR A 109 7.18 5.05 -13.40
N GLY A 110 8.02 5.50 -14.33
CA GLY A 110 8.09 6.92 -14.72
C GLY A 110 6.75 7.49 -15.24
N ARG A 111 5.98 6.68 -15.98
CA ARG A 111 4.62 7.07 -16.46
C ARG A 111 3.56 7.07 -15.36
N VAL A 112 3.70 6.20 -14.36
CA VAL A 112 2.72 6.02 -13.28
C VAL A 112 2.91 7.10 -12.21
N LEU A 113 4.17 7.45 -11.93
CA LEU A 113 4.54 8.39 -10.89
C LEU A 113 4.54 9.85 -11.36
N ASP A 114 4.11 10.11 -12.60
CA ASP A 114 4.24 11.42 -13.26
C ASP A 114 5.62 12.05 -13.03
N VAL A 115 6.67 11.21 -13.09
CA VAL A 115 8.06 11.66 -13.00
C VAL A 115 8.38 12.26 -14.36
N GLY A 116 7.75 13.41 -14.62
CA GLY A 116 8.20 14.36 -15.60
C GLY A 116 9.62 14.73 -15.23
N ASP A 117 10.48 14.59 -16.22
CA ASP A 117 11.83 15.12 -16.35
C ASP A 117 12.09 16.33 -15.43
N VAL A 118 12.46 16.08 -14.17
CA VAL A 118 13.16 17.05 -13.34
C VAL A 118 14.61 16.93 -13.77
N GLY A 119 14.94 17.75 -14.77
CA GLY A 119 16.28 17.87 -15.34
C GLY A 119 17.34 18.32 -14.36
#